data_AF-A0A5N7WQI3-F1
#
_entry.id   AF-A0A5N7WQI3-F1
#
_cell.length_a   1.000
_cell.length_b   1.000
_cell.length_c   1.000
_cell.angle_alpha   90.00
_cell.angle_beta   90.00
_cell.angle_gamma   90.00
#
_symmetry.space_group_name_H-M   'P 1'
#
loop_
_entity.id
_entity.type
_entity.pdbx_description
1 polymer ?
#
loop_
_entity_poly.entity_id
_entity_poly.type
_entity_poly.pdbx_seq_one_letter_code
_entity_poly.pdbx_strand_id
1 'polypeptide(L)'
;MGIGSRLREERERLGLNQEGFGQLGGVRKQAQLLYEKDERKPDSDYLAAVAAAGVDVLFVLTGLRQSNLPAQDAGEQRLLENFRRCSPAARQNLLQSSILLSAGLPAEAAPVAGVPPRNRPPGP
;
A
#
# COMPACT_ATOMS: atom_id res chain seq x y z
N MET A 1 -9.77 8.20 17.15
CA MET A 1 -10.49 7.55 16.04
C MET A 1 -10.94 6.17 16.50
N GLY A 2 -12.23 5.86 16.37
CA GLY A 2 -12.83 4.57 16.74
C GLY A 2 -12.86 3.60 15.56
N ILE A 3 -13.40 2.40 15.78
CA ILE A 3 -13.59 1.40 14.71
C ILE A 3 -14.58 1.95 13.67
N GLY A 4 -15.67 2.58 14.11
CA GLY A 4 -16.70 3.13 13.22
C GLY A 4 -16.18 4.18 12.25
N SER A 5 -15.36 5.11 12.74
CA SER A 5 -14.73 6.13 11.88
C SER A 5 -13.75 5.53 10.87
N ARG A 6 -13.00 4.49 11.25
CA ARG A 6 -12.09 3.80 10.31
C ARG A 6 -12.83 2.93 9.28
N LEU A 7 -13.96 2.31 9.64
CA LEU A 7 -14.84 1.65 8.68
C LEU A 7 -15.40 2.63 7.66
N ARG A 8 -15.83 3.81 8.12
CA ARG A 8 -16.30 4.87 7.25
C ARG A 8 -15.22 5.32 6.26
N GLU A 9 -13.99 5.50 6.74
CA GLU A 9 -12.85 5.85 5.89
C GLU A 9 -12.61 4.79 4.82
N GLU A 10 -12.63 3.51 5.18
CA GLU A 10 -12.48 2.42 4.21
C GLU A 10 -13.62 2.35 3.20
N ARG A 11 -14.86 2.58 3.64
CA ARG A 11 -16.00 2.68 2.74
C ARG A 11 -15.82 3.82 1.73
N GLU A 12 -15.43 5.00 2.21
CA GLU A 12 -15.22 6.18 1.38
C GLU A 12 -14.04 5.98 0.41
N ARG A 13 -12.97 5.30 0.84
CA ARG A 13 -11.84 4.89 -0.02
C ARG A 13 -12.28 3.98 -1.16
N LEU A 14 -13.23 3.08 -0.91
CA LEU A 14 -13.80 2.21 -1.95
C LEU A 14 -14.88 2.90 -2.81
N GLY A 15 -15.22 4.17 -2.52
CA GLY A 15 -16.23 4.93 -3.27
C GLY A 15 -17.66 4.43 -3.05
N LEU A 16 -17.93 3.73 -1.93
CA LEU A 16 -19.20 3.09 -1.67
C LEU A 16 -20.11 3.94 -0.76
N ASN A 17 -21.41 3.84 -0.98
CA ASN A 17 -22.41 4.33 -0.02
C ASN A 17 -22.65 3.28 1.10
N GLN A 18 -23.35 3.66 2.17
CA GLN A 18 -23.58 2.78 3.33
C GLN A 18 -24.38 1.52 3.00
N GLU A 19 -25.24 1.57 1.97
CA GLU A 19 -26.03 0.42 1.56
C GLU A 19 -25.16 -0.60 0.83
N GLY A 20 -24.41 -0.17 -0.17
CA GLY A 20 -23.48 -1.02 -0.91
C GLY A 20 -22.41 -1.62 0.00
N PHE A 21 -21.87 -0.84 0.93
CA PHE A 21 -20.88 -1.35 1.88
C PHE A 21 -21.48 -2.32 2.91
N GLY A 22 -22.71 -2.06 3.37
CA GLY A 22 -23.45 -3.01 4.21
C GLY A 22 -23.68 -4.35 3.50
N GLN A 23 -24.03 -4.31 2.21
CA GLN A 23 -24.22 -5.53 1.40
C GLN A 23 -22.95 -6.37 1.30
N LEU A 24 -21.76 -5.75 1.17
CA LEU A 24 -20.48 -6.47 1.21
C LEU A 24 -20.29 -7.24 2.51
N GLY A 25 -20.71 -6.64 3.63
CA GLY A 25 -20.67 -7.25 4.96
C GLY A 25 -21.86 -8.15 5.29
N GLY A 26 -22.77 -8.41 4.35
CA GLY A 26 -23.97 -9.22 4.59
C GLY A 26 -25.01 -8.57 5.51
N VAL A 27 -24.95 -7.25 5.70
CA VAL A 27 -25.84 -6.49 6.60
C VAL A 27 -26.65 -5.42 5.87
N ARG A 28 -27.71 -4.94 6.51
CA ARG A 28 -28.51 -3.82 5.99
C ARG A 28 -27.81 -2.48 6.24
N LYS A 29 -28.15 -1.46 5.45
CA LYS A 29 -27.71 -0.06 5.61
C LYS A 29 -27.80 0.44 7.06
N GLN A 30 -28.86 0.08 7.79
CA GLN A 30 -29.04 0.49 9.18
C GLN A 30 -27.92 -0.04 10.10
N ALA A 31 -27.52 -1.31 9.93
CA ALA A 31 -26.43 -1.89 10.71
C ALA A 31 -25.10 -1.18 10.39
N GLN A 32 -24.85 -0.92 9.10
CA GLN A 32 -23.67 -0.15 8.67
C GLN A 32 -23.60 1.23 9.34
N LEU A 33 -24.73 1.94 9.40
CA LEU A 33 -24.83 3.26 10.03
C LEU A 33 -24.55 3.18 11.53
N LEU A 34 -25.04 2.15 12.22
CA LEU A 34 -24.74 1.92 13.64
C LEU A 34 -23.26 1.58 13.88
N TYR A 35 -22.64 0.84 12.96
CA TYR A 35 -21.19 0.57 13.02
C TYR A 35 -20.38 1.84 12.85
N GLU A 36 -20.69 2.66 11.86
CA GLU A 36 -19.96 3.91 11.58
C GLU A 36 -20.10 4.97 12.69
N LYS A 37 -21.19 4.92 13.46
CA LYS A 37 -21.39 5.75 14.66
C LYS A 37 -20.82 5.15 15.94
N ASP A 38 -20.17 3.99 15.86
CA ASP A 38 -19.64 3.24 17.00
C ASP A 38 -20.72 2.76 18.01
N GLU A 39 -22.01 2.88 17.67
CA GLU A 39 -23.18 2.46 18.49
C GLU A 39 -23.33 0.93 18.56
N ARG A 40 -22.88 0.24 17.51
CA ARG A 40 -22.76 -1.22 17.47
C ARG A 40 -21.38 -1.60 16.95
N LYS A 41 -20.88 -2.78 17.33
CA LYS A 41 -19.64 -3.30 16.78
C LYS A 41 -19.92 -4.34 15.68
N PRO A 42 -19.18 -4.32 14.56
CA PRO A 42 -19.22 -5.41 13.59
C PRO A 42 -18.71 -6.70 14.23
N ASP A 43 -19.21 -7.84 13.77
CA ASP A 43 -18.69 -9.14 14.16
C ASP A 43 -17.56 -9.58 13.21
N SER A 44 -16.96 -10.72 13.52
CA SER A 44 -15.88 -11.29 12.73
C SER A 44 -16.32 -11.67 11.31
N ASP A 45 -17.56 -12.11 11.13
CA ASP A 45 -18.07 -12.57 9.84
C ASP A 45 -18.26 -11.39 8.88
N TYR A 46 -18.82 -10.29 9.38
CA TYR A 46 -18.87 -9.02 8.68
C TYR A 46 -17.46 -8.57 8.28
N LEU A 47 -16.49 -8.61 9.21
CA LEU A 47 -15.12 -8.17 8.95
C LEU A 47 -14.43 -9.04 7.89
N ALA A 48 -14.63 -10.36 7.93
CA ALA A 48 -14.11 -11.27 6.92
C ALA A 48 -14.72 -10.99 5.54
N ALA A 49 -16.03 -10.73 5.48
CA ALA A 49 -16.73 -10.45 4.23
C ALA A 49 -16.25 -9.14 3.59
N VAL A 50 -16.10 -8.05 4.37
CA VAL A 50 -15.58 -6.80 3.84
C VAL A 50 -14.08 -6.85 3.51
N ALA A 51 -13.29 -7.68 4.22
CA ALA A 51 -11.89 -7.93 3.88
C ALA A 51 -11.76 -8.53 2.46
N ALA A 52 -12.62 -9.50 2.12
CA ALA A 52 -12.66 -10.09 0.78
C ALA A 52 -13.01 -9.06 -0.31
N ALA A 53 -13.71 -7.97 0.06
CA ALA A 53 -14.01 -6.84 -0.82
C ALA A 53 -12.92 -5.77 -0.85
N GLY A 54 -11.77 -6.02 -0.23
CA GLY A 54 -10.59 -5.13 -0.28
C GLY A 54 -10.53 -4.07 0.83
N VAL A 55 -11.30 -4.23 1.92
CA VAL A 55 -11.17 -3.39 3.12
C VAL A 55 -9.90 -3.76 3.90
N ASP A 56 -9.12 -2.75 4.30
CA ASP A 56 -7.98 -2.92 5.20
C ASP A 56 -8.47 -3.15 6.64
N VAL A 57 -8.82 -4.39 6.96
CA VAL A 57 -9.34 -4.77 8.29
C VAL A 57 -8.31 -4.57 9.40
N LEU A 58 -7.01 -4.68 9.08
CA LEU A 58 -5.95 -4.36 10.04
C LEU A 58 -6.06 -2.89 10.46
N PHE A 59 -6.20 -1.99 9.49
CA PHE A 59 -6.44 -0.57 9.79
C PHE A 59 -7.73 -0.36 10.57
N VAL A 60 -8.83 -0.99 10.17
CA VAL A 60 -10.12 -0.86 10.89
C VAL A 60 -9.96 -1.22 12.37
N LEU A 61 -9.29 -2.33 12.68
CA LEU A 61 -9.12 -2.81 14.05
C LEU A 61 -8.07 -2.02 14.83
N THR A 62 -6.92 -1.74 14.23
CA THR A 62 -5.72 -1.26 14.95
C THR A 62 -5.41 0.21 14.73
N GLY A 63 -5.95 0.82 13.67
CA GLY A 63 -5.53 2.13 13.18
C GLY A 63 -4.22 2.12 12.40
N LEU A 64 -3.57 0.96 12.24
CA LEU A 64 -2.34 0.81 11.45
C LEU A 64 -2.68 0.29 10.06
N ARG A 65 -2.26 1.03 9.04
CA ARG A 65 -2.37 0.59 7.64
C ARG A 65 -1.45 -0.60 7.39
N GLN A 66 -1.84 -1.53 6.52
CA GLN A 66 -0.95 -2.61 6.07
C GLN A 66 0.38 -2.07 5.52
N SER A 67 0.38 -0.92 4.85
CA SER A 67 1.58 -0.24 4.36
C SER A 67 2.56 0.22 5.46
N ASN A 68 2.11 0.22 6.72
CA ASN A 68 2.90 0.61 7.89
C ASN A 68 3.40 -0.61 8.67
N LEU A 69 3.10 -1.83 8.22
CA LEU A 69 3.66 -3.02 8.83
C LEU A 69 5.19 -3.03 8.66
N PRO A 70 5.93 -3.48 9.69
CA PRO A 70 7.37 -3.65 9.55
C PRO A 70 7.65 -4.67 8.44
N ALA A 71 8.79 -4.47 7.76
CA ALA A 71 9.32 -5.44 6.81
C ALA A 71 9.30 -6.86 7.41
N GLN A 72 8.81 -7.82 6.64
CA GLN A 72 8.62 -9.20 7.09
C GLN A 72 9.95 -9.91 7.33
N ASP A 73 11.02 -9.44 6.69
CA ASP A 73 12.38 -9.93 6.92
C ASP A 73 13.47 -8.84 6.78
N ALA A 74 14.70 -9.23 7.10
CA ALA A 74 15.87 -8.35 7.04
C ALA A 74 16.21 -7.89 5.62
N GLY A 75 15.85 -8.65 4.59
CA GLY A 75 16.04 -8.29 3.19
C GLY A 75 15.09 -7.17 2.78
N GLU A 76 13.81 -7.30 3.11
CA GLU A 76 12.79 -6.27 2.88
C GLU A 76 13.12 -4.99 3.66
N GLN A 77 13.60 -5.11 4.91
CA GLN A 77 13.99 -3.94 5.70
C GLN A 77 15.14 -3.17 5.05
N ARG A 78 16.17 -3.88 4.58
CA ARG A 78 17.29 -3.28 3.85
C ARG A 78 16.86 -2.64 2.54
N LEU A 79 15.92 -3.25 1.82
CA LEU A 79 15.40 -2.70 0.57
C LEU A 79 14.69 -1.35 0.81
N LEU A 80 13.82 -1.28 1.81
CA LEU A 80 13.12 -0.05 2.18
C LEU A 80 14.07 1.05 2.64
N GLU A 81 15.08 0.70 3.45
CA GLU A 81 16.08 1.66 3.92
C GLU A 81 16.90 2.23 2.75
N ASN A 82 17.38 1.38 1.85
CA ASN A 82 18.12 1.81 0.66
C ASN A 82 17.25 2.69 -0.25
N PHE A 83 16.01 2.28 -0.51
CA PHE A 83 15.07 3.04 -1.34
C PHE A 83 14.84 4.47 -0.81
N ARG A 84 14.69 4.63 0.51
CA ARG A 84 14.51 5.95 1.16
C ARG A 84 15.72 6.86 0.97
N ARG A 85 16.93 6.31 0.88
CA ARG A 85 18.19 7.05 0.69
C ARG A 85 18.48 7.40 -0.78
N CYS A 86 17.82 6.74 -1.73
CA CYS A 86 18.04 6.97 -3.16
C CYS A 86 17.53 8.33 -3.66
N SER A 87 18.19 8.86 -4.69
CA SER A 87 17.69 9.98 -5.49
C SER A 87 16.40 9.61 -6.24
N PRO A 88 15.59 10.58 -6.69
CA PRO A 88 14.36 10.28 -7.44
C PRO A 88 14.57 9.39 -8.66
N ALA A 89 15.62 9.63 -9.46
CA ALA A 89 15.97 8.81 -10.62
C ALA A 89 16.36 7.37 -10.21
N ALA A 90 17.14 7.22 -9.14
CA ALA A 90 17.52 5.90 -8.63
C ALA A 90 16.31 5.13 -8.08
N ARG A 91 15.34 5.80 -7.45
CA ARG A 91 14.08 5.19 -7.02
C ARG A 91 13.26 4.67 -8.20
N GLN A 92 13.17 5.43 -9.28
CA GLN A 92 12.49 4.98 -10.50
C GLN A 92 13.14 3.73 -11.10
N ASN A 93 14.46 3.70 -11.17
CA ASN A 93 15.19 2.52 -11.65
C ASN A 93 14.97 1.29 -10.77
N LEU A 94 14.95 1.46 -9.43
CA LEU A 94 14.66 0.37 -8.50
C LEU A 94 13.24 -0.18 -8.69
N LEU A 95 12.24 0.70 -8.90
CA LEU A 95 10.85 0.29 -9.17
C LEU A 95 10.72 -0.44 -10.51
N GLN A 96 11.36 0.04 -11.57
CA GLN A 96 11.35 -0.64 -12.87
C GLN A 96 12.01 -2.02 -12.78
N SER A 97 13.15 -2.10 -12.08
CA SER A 97 13.86 -3.36 -11.89
C SER A 97 13.03 -4.35 -11.08
N SER A 98 12.35 -3.90 -10.02
CA SER A 98 11.50 -4.80 -9.23
C SER A 98 10.29 -5.33 -10.03
N ILE A 99 9.69 -4.49 -10.89
CA ILE A 99 8.61 -4.91 -11.81
C ILE A 99 9.13 -5.99 -12.78
N LEU A 100 10.28 -5.78 -13.42
CA LEU A 100 10.86 -6.76 -14.34
C LEU A 100 11.18 -8.09 -13.64
N LEU A 101 11.89 -8.03 -12.52
CA LEU A 101 12.30 -9.23 -11.77
C LEU A 101 11.10 -10.01 -11.23
N SER A 102 10.06 -9.32 -10.73
CA SER A 102 8.84 -9.99 -10.26
C SER A 102 8.04 -10.64 -11.40
N ALA A 103 8.17 -10.15 -12.62
CA ALA A 103 7.63 -10.78 -13.82
C ALA A 103 8.53 -11.91 -14.38
N GLY A 104 9.65 -12.21 -13.73
CA GLY A 104 10.64 -13.19 -14.20
C GLY A 104 11.48 -12.72 -15.39
N LEU A 105 11.47 -11.41 -15.68
CA LEU A 105 12.23 -10.79 -16.75
C LEU A 105 13.58 -10.29 -16.21
N PRO A 106 14.64 -10.27 -17.03
CA PRO A 106 15.92 -9.72 -16.62
C PRO A 106 15.79 -8.22 -16.31
N ALA A 107 16.29 -7.79 -15.15
CA ALA A 107 16.49 -6.37 -14.85
C ALA A 107 17.69 -5.87 -15.66
N GLU A 108 17.45 -5.50 -16.91
CA GLU A 108 18.49 -4.82 -17.68
C GLU A 108 18.63 -3.39 -17.15
N ALA A 109 19.76 -3.12 -16.50
CA ALA A 109 20.04 -1.81 -15.94
C ALA A 109 20.19 -0.80 -17.09
N ALA A 110 19.33 0.21 -17.14
CA ALA A 110 19.54 1.35 -18.03
C ALA A 110 20.93 1.95 -17.75
N PRO A 111 21.74 2.23 -18.80
CA PRO A 111 23.08 2.77 -18.61
C PRO A 111 22.95 4.12 -17.89
N VAL A 112 23.70 4.28 -16.80
CA VAL A 112 23.80 5.56 -16.08
C VAL A 112 24.32 6.59 -17.07
N ALA A 113 23.46 7.52 -17.48
CA ALA A 113 23.84 8.59 -18.38
C ALA A 113 24.88 9.50 -17.71
N GLY A 114 26.06 9.61 -18.35
CA GLY A 114 26.91 10.80 -18.23
C GLY A 114 28.11 10.70 -17.29
N VAL A 115 29.15 9.96 -17.67
CA VAL A 115 30.53 10.43 -17.45
C VAL A 115 31.08 10.81 -18.82
N PRO A 116 31.23 12.11 -19.15
CA PRO A 116 31.86 12.47 -20.41
C PRO A 116 33.32 12.00 -20.40
N PRO A 117 33.87 11.53 -21.54
CA PRO A 117 35.26 11.11 -21.60
C PRO A 117 36.15 12.29 -21.22
N ARG A 118 37.09 12.07 -20.28
CA ARG A 118 38.13 13.05 -19.97
C ARG A 118 38.96 13.29 -21.24
N ASN A 119 38.74 14.42 -21.89
CA ASN A 119 39.63 14.90 -22.94
C ASN A 119 41.03 15.09 -22.34
N ARG A 120 41.96 14.21 -22.71
CA ARG A 120 43.39 14.40 -22.43
C ARG A 120 43.87 15.53 -23.36
N PRO A 121 44.55 16.58 -22.85
CA PRO A 121 45.07 17.62 -23.73
C PRO A 121 46.15 17.04 -24.65
N PRO A 122 46.32 17.57 -25.89
CA PRO A 122 47.45 17.20 -26.73
C PRO A 122 48.73 17.72 -26.07
N GLY A 123 49.69 16.83 -25.83
CA GLY A 123 50.99 17.21 -25.29
C GLY A 123 51.85 17.90 -26.37
N PRO A 124 52.77 18.79 -25.97
CA PRO A 124 53.95 19.09 -26.77
C PRO A 124 55.01 17.98 -26.68
#